data_AF-A0A1T5C7S7-F1
#
_entry.id   AF-A0A1T5C7S7-F1
#
_cell.length_a   1.000
_cell.length_b   1.000
_cell.length_c   1.000
_cell.angle_alpha   90.00
_cell.angle_beta   90.00
_cell.angle_gamma   90.00
#
_symmetry.space_group_name_H-M   'P 1'
#
loop_
_entity.id
_entity.type
_entity.pdbx_description
1 polymer ?
#
loop_
_entity_poly.entity_id
_entity_poly.type
_entity_poly.pdbx_seq_one_letter_code
_entity_poly.pdbx_strand_id
1 'polypeptide(L)'
;MALDILIVDDERDICELVAGVMEDEGYEARTASDSDAALEAIRQRRPSLALIDVWLQGSRLDGLGLVEAIKAFDPTLPIIVISGHGGLDTAVAAIRRGAFDFIEKPFEAERLLHLVARATESERLKFEYERLRERAGPADELTGTSAAINNVRATLKRVAGTGSRVLITGAPGVGKEVAARVLHGWSGRQNAPFRVISSARMDPVTVEAELFGTESDDGAIRVGLLEQAHGGTLFLDEVADMPITTQGKILRVLTDQSFTRVGGRTMIRVDVRIISGSARDLMSEIAESRFREDLYYRLNVVPVHIPPLRERRDDIASLCDHFVRRYAADRRVPPPEISAEAMAAFQAHDWPGNVRELRNIIERVMILAPSDRLGRIDVDMLPAELVRGGTDILPGTESITAIPLKEARENFEREYLRIQINRFSGNISRTATFIGMERSALHRKLKLLGLTDNPESEG
;
A
#
# COMPACT_ATOMS: atom_id res chain seq x y z
N MET A 1 21.43 -5.23 13.66
CA MET A 1 22.37 -4.83 14.73
C MET A 1 21.98 -5.63 15.96
N ALA A 2 22.95 -6.18 16.68
CA ALA A 2 22.69 -6.80 17.97
C ALA A 2 22.14 -5.73 18.93
N LEU A 3 21.21 -6.12 19.81
CA LEU A 3 20.69 -5.20 20.82
C LEU A 3 21.75 -4.99 21.91
N ASP A 4 21.89 -3.75 22.38
CA ASP A 4 22.86 -3.35 23.40
C ASP A 4 22.20 -3.36 24.78
N ILE A 5 22.70 -4.19 25.69
CA ILE A 5 22.13 -4.40 27.03
C ILE A 5 23.12 -3.89 28.07
N LEU A 6 22.68 -2.92 28.88
CA LEU A 6 23.47 -2.42 30.01
C LEU A 6 23.10 -3.19 31.28
N ILE A 7 24.08 -3.78 31.95
CA ILE A 7 23.95 -4.55 33.18
C ILE A 7 24.58 -3.73 34.31
N VAL A 8 23.83 -3.49 35.38
CA VAL A 8 24.27 -2.70 36.52
C VAL A 8 24.12 -3.53 37.80
N ASP A 9 25.24 -3.94 38.37
CA ASP A 9 25.30 -4.74 39.59
C ASP A 9 26.65 -4.45 40.29
N ASP A 10 26.67 -4.36 41.62
CA ASP A 10 27.90 -4.15 42.40
C ASP A 10 28.73 -5.44 42.53
N GLU A 11 28.10 -6.60 42.33
CA GLU A 11 28.76 -7.90 42.30
C GLU A 11 29.28 -8.21 40.89
N ARG A 12 30.61 -8.22 40.74
CA ARG A 12 31.28 -8.50 39.44
C ARG A 12 30.92 -9.86 38.87
N ASP A 13 30.85 -10.89 39.70
CA ASP A 13 30.53 -12.25 39.27
C ASP A 13 29.12 -12.32 38.64
N ILE A 14 28.18 -11.50 39.12
CA ILE A 14 26.82 -11.43 38.57
C ILE A 14 26.82 -10.67 37.24
N CYS A 15 27.55 -9.56 37.16
CA CYS A 15 27.74 -8.85 35.90
C CYS A 15 28.30 -9.76 34.81
N GLU A 16 29.35 -10.53 35.12
CA GLU A 16 30.00 -11.46 34.18
C GLU A 16 29.06 -12.60 33.77
N LEU A 17 28.32 -13.19 34.72
CA LEU A 17 27.34 -14.24 34.44
C LEU A 17 26.24 -13.74 33.51
N VAL A 18 25.62 -12.60 33.84
CA VAL A 18 24.52 -12.04 33.06
C VAL A 18 25.02 -11.60 31.69
N ALA A 19 26.21 -10.99 31.60
CA ALA A 19 26.81 -10.61 30.33
C ALA A 19 27.05 -11.83 29.44
N GLY A 20 27.61 -12.91 29.98
CA GLY A 20 27.81 -14.16 29.24
C GLY A 20 26.51 -14.75 28.69
N VAL A 21 25.44 -14.78 29.49
CA VAL A 21 24.11 -15.24 29.03
C VAL A 21 23.56 -14.36 27.89
N MET A 22 23.76 -13.04 27.96
CA MET A 22 23.32 -12.13 26.90
C MET A 22 24.14 -12.29 25.62
N GLU A 23 25.46 -12.47 25.74
CA GLU A 23 26.38 -12.67 24.62
C GLU A 23 26.13 -14.00 23.89
N ASP A 24 25.83 -15.07 24.61
CA ASP A 24 25.48 -16.38 24.04
C ASP A 24 24.21 -16.33 23.15
N GLU A 25 23.26 -15.45 23.48
CA GLU A 25 22.04 -15.20 22.68
C GLU A 25 22.28 -14.17 21.54
N GLY A 26 23.49 -13.63 21.42
CA GLY A 26 23.89 -12.70 20.36
C GLY A 26 23.57 -11.23 20.64
N TYR A 27 23.39 -10.85 21.91
CA TYR A 27 23.32 -9.45 22.33
C TYR A 27 24.71 -8.85 22.60
N GLU A 28 24.82 -7.52 22.56
CA GLU A 28 26.02 -6.81 23.01
C GLU A 28 25.82 -6.42 24.48
N ALA A 29 26.68 -6.89 25.39
CA ALA A 29 26.57 -6.61 26.81
C ALA A 29 27.57 -5.55 27.26
N ARG A 30 27.10 -4.59 28.06
CA ARG A 30 27.94 -3.62 28.77
C ARG A 30 27.66 -3.70 30.26
N THR A 31 28.67 -3.54 31.09
CA THR A 31 28.54 -3.65 32.55
C THR A 31 28.90 -2.33 33.23
N ALA A 32 28.24 -2.02 34.34
CA ALA A 32 28.57 -0.93 35.24
C ALA A 32 28.44 -1.39 36.70
N SER A 33 29.38 -0.96 37.56
CA SER A 33 29.43 -1.38 38.96
C SER A 33 28.73 -0.42 39.95
N ASP A 34 28.34 0.76 39.49
CA ASP A 34 27.70 1.79 40.33
C ASP A 34 26.80 2.72 39.50
N SER A 35 26.02 3.55 40.18
CA SER A 35 25.05 4.44 39.54
C SER A 35 25.68 5.52 38.65
N ASP A 36 26.88 6.01 38.97
CA ASP A 36 27.49 7.10 38.20
C ASP A 36 28.12 6.56 36.92
N ALA A 37 28.75 5.38 36.99
CA ALA A 37 29.22 4.63 35.83
C ALA A 37 28.06 4.22 34.90
N ALA A 38 26.93 3.78 35.46
CA ALA A 38 25.74 3.43 34.68
C ALA A 38 25.17 4.65 33.94
N LEU A 39 25.01 5.79 34.62
CA LEU A 39 24.52 7.02 34.01
C LEU A 39 25.46 7.53 32.91
N GLU A 40 26.77 7.44 33.12
CA GLU A 40 27.76 7.84 32.12
C GLU A 40 27.73 6.91 30.90
N ALA A 41 27.63 5.59 31.10
CA ALA A 41 27.49 4.62 30.02
C ALA A 41 26.23 4.87 29.16
N ILE A 42 25.12 5.25 29.79
CA ILE A 42 23.88 5.62 29.07
C ILE A 42 24.05 6.91 28.28
N ARG A 43 24.75 7.92 28.83
CA ARG A 43 25.01 9.20 28.12
C ARG A 43 25.90 9.02 26.90
N GLN A 44 26.91 8.16 26.98
CA GLN A 44 27.80 7.88 25.86
C GLN A 44 27.08 7.13 24.74
N ARG A 45 26.26 6.15 25.11
CA ARG A 45 25.44 5.37 24.18
C ARG A 45 24.19 4.86 24.88
N ARG A 46 23.02 5.26 24.39
CA ARG A 46 21.73 4.75 24.88
C ARG A 46 21.64 3.23 24.62
N PRO A 47 21.48 2.38 25.65
CA PRO A 47 21.24 0.95 25.45
C PRO A 47 19.82 0.69 24.95
N SER A 48 19.59 -0.52 24.42
CA SER A 48 18.25 -1.03 24.09
C SER A 48 17.47 -1.49 25.33
N LEU A 49 18.17 -1.87 26.39
CA LEU A 49 17.62 -2.32 27.66
C LEU A 49 18.63 -2.10 28.79
N ALA A 50 18.16 -1.77 29.99
CA ALA A 50 18.98 -1.80 31.20
C ALA A 50 18.50 -2.88 32.18
N LEU A 51 19.43 -3.68 32.70
CA LEU A 51 19.24 -4.61 33.81
C LEU A 51 19.89 -3.98 35.04
N ILE A 52 19.13 -3.72 36.11
CA ILE A 52 19.61 -2.96 37.27
C ILE A 52 19.35 -3.72 38.55
N ASP A 53 20.38 -4.00 39.34
CA ASP A 53 20.22 -4.55 40.69
C ASP A 53 19.59 -3.51 41.64
N VAL A 54 18.67 -3.95 42.49
CA VAL A 54 18.01 -3.08 43.48
C VAL A 54 19.01 -2.48 44.46
N TRP A 55 20.02 -3.25 44.86
CA TRP A 55 20.88 -3.00 46.00
C TRP A 55 22.32 -2.71 45.58
N LEU A 56 22.55 -1.61 44.88
CA LEU A 56 23.91 -1.19 44.50
C LEU A 56 24.71 -0.67 45.69
N GLN A 57 25.52 -1.53 46.34
CA GLN A 57 26.38 -1.10 47.45
C GLN A 57 27.53 -0.20 46.95
N GLY A 58 27.89 0.80 47.76
CA GLY A 58 28.97 1.74 47.42
C GLY A 58 28.60 2.77 46.33
N SER A 59 27.35 2.78 45.88
CA SER A 59 26.82 3.70 44.88
C SER A 59 26.14 4.93 45.50
N ARG A 60 26.16 6.07 44.79
CA ARG A 60 25.47 7.30 45.20
C ARG A 60 23.95 7.16 45.20
N LEU A 61 23.41 6.40 44.24
CA LEU A 61 21.99 6.03 44.16
C LEU A 61 21.85 4.52 44.32
N ASP A 62 20.81 4.08 45.02
CA ASP A 62 20.36 2.70 44.99
C ASP A 62 19.73 2.36 43.63
N GLY A 63 19.45 1.08 43.37
CA GLY A 63 18.91 0.63 42.08
C GLY A 63 17.58 1.29 41.73
N LEU A 64 16.70 1.46 42.72
CA LEU A 64 15.40 2.12 42.54
C LEU A 64 15.53 3.62 42.28
N GLY A 65 16.49 4.30 42.92
CA GLY A 65 16.82 5.69 42.65
C GLY A 65 17.47 5.88 41.28
N LEU A 66 18.26 4.91 40.82
CA LEU A 66 18.83 4.89 39.47
C LEU A 66 17.74 4.73 38.41
N VAL A 67 16.76 3.84 38.61
CA VAL A 67 15.58 3.70 37.73
C VAL A 67 14.87 5.04 37.56
N GLU A 68 14.59 5.73 38.67
CA GLU A 68 13.91 7.03 38.66
C GLU A 68 14.73 8.10 37.93
N ALA A 69 16.04 8.14 38.18
CA ALA A 69 16.95 9.06 37.49
C ALA A 69 16.99 8.82 35.98
N ILE A 70 17.03 7.56 35.54
CA ILE A 70 17.01 7.18 34.12
C ILE A 70 15.69 7.59 33.47
N LYS A 71 14.57 7.25 34.11
CA LYS A 71 13.23 7.55 33.59
C LYS A 71 12.93 9.04 33.52
N ALA A 72 13.57 9.86 34.36
CA ALA A 72 13.41 11.31 34.32
C ALA A 72 13.95 11.93 33.02
N PHE A 73 15.00 11.38 32.40
CA PHE A 73 15.55 11.90 31.14
C PHE A 73 15.23 11.04 29.92
N ASP A 74 15.01 9.74 30.09
CA ASP A 74 14.53 8.84 29.03
C ASP A 74 13.39 7.95 29.54
N PRO A 75 12.13 8.41 29.43
CA PRO A 75 10.96 7.64 29.82
C PRO A 75 10.80 6.33 29.02
N THR A 76 11.41 6.24 27.83
CA THR A 76 11.17 5.17 26.86
C THR A 76 12.12 3.99 26.98
N LEU A 77 13.30 4.16 27.61
CA LEU A 77 14.27 3.09 27.82
C LEU A 77 13.67 2.01 28.73
N PRO A 78 13.46 0.76 28.26
CA PRO A 78 12.99 -0.31 29.13
C PRO A 78 14.05 -0.66 30.19
N ILE A 79 13.61 -0.92 31.42
CA ILE A 79 14.48 -1.26 32.55
C ILE A 79 13.90 -2.47 33.25
N ILE A 80 14.68 -3.54 33.43
CA ILE A 80 14.31 -4.68 34.26
C ILE A 80 15.14 -4.62 35.54
N VAL A 81 14.47 -4.78 36.67
CA VAL A 81 15.12 -4.71 37.98
C VAL A 81 15.44 -6.12 38.47
N ILE A 82 16.67 -6.34 38.94
CA ILE A 82 17.14 -7.59 39.51
C ILE A 82 17.19 -7.46 41.04
N SER A 83 16.70 -8.44 41.80
CA SER A 83 16.74 -8.38 43.27
C SER A 83 17.09 -9.72 43.88
N GLY A 84 18.04 -9.75 44.83
CA GLY A 84 18.41 -10.98 45.55
C GLY A 84 17.71 -11.24 46.87
N HIS A 85 17.16 -10.20 47.51
CA HIS A 85 16.36 -10.29 48.73
C HIS A 85 15.31 -9.17 48.68
N GLY A 86 14.10 -9.52 48.25
CA GLY A 86 13.01 -8.55 48.15
C GLY A 86 11.68 -9.23 47.90
N GLY A 87 10.77 -9.15 48.88
CA GLY A 87 9.40 -9.59 48.70
C GLY A 87 8.65 -8.76 47.64
N LEU A 88 7.39 -9.13 47.42
CA LEU A 88 6.45 -8.50 46.48
C LEU A 88 6.44 -6.95 46.53
N ASP A 89 6.74 -6.36 47.69
CA ASP A 89 6.80 -4.92 47.91
C ASP A 89 7.89 -4.20 47.09
N THR A 90 9.08 -4.78 46.97
CA THR A 90 10.21 -4.19 46.21
C THR A 90 9.92 -4.21 44.70
N ALA A 91 9.35 -5.30 44.22
CA ALA A 91 8.89 -5.43 42.83
C ALA A 91 7.82 -4.37 42.50
N VAL A 92 6.83 -4.20 43.37
CA VAL A 92 5.79 -3.17 43.20
C VAL A 92 6.38 -1.77 43.21
N ALA A 93 7.37 -1.49 44.05
CA ALA A 93 8.06 -0.20 44.09
C ALA A 93 8.83 0.07 42.78
N ALA A 94 9.53 -0.93 42.23
CA ALA A 94 10.23 -0.83 40.95
C ALA A 94 9.29 -0.47 39.80
N ILE A 95 8.17 -1.19 39.67
CA ILE A 95 7.17 -0.93 38.63
C ILE A 95 6.57 0.47 38.78
N ARG A 96 6.25 0.90 40.02
CA ARG A 96 5.73 2.26 40.28
C ARG A 96 6.70 3.37 39.88
N ARG A 97 8.01 3.12 39.95
CA ARG A 97 9.06 4.07 39.53
C ARG A 97 9.39 3.98 38.03
N GLY A 98 8.69 3.13 37.28
CA GLY A 98 8.79 3.04 35.83
C GLY A 98 9.62 1.87 35.30
N ALA A 99 10.03 0.92 36.14
CA ALA A 99 10.59 -0.33 35.63
C ALA A 99 9.57 -1.06 34.74
N PHE A 100 10.06 -1.74 33.71
CA PHE A 100 9.27 -2.56 32.80
C PHE A 100 8.83 -3.86 33.48
N ASP A 101 9.77 -4.55 34.13
CA ASP A 101 9.52 -5.78 34.88
C ASP A 101 10.60 -5.98 35.96
N PHE A 102 10.49 -7.06 36.75
CA PHE A 102 11.49 -7.46 37.74
C PHE A 102 11.83 -8.95 37.66
N ILE A 103 13.00 -9.33 38.16
CA ILE A 103 13.43 -10.72 38.32
C ILE A 103 14.13 -10.93 39.67
N GLU A 104 13.83 -12.04 40.32
CA GLU A 104 14.37 -12.39 41.64
C GLU A 104 15.56 -13.36 41.50
N LYS A 105 16.66 -13.13 42.21
CA LYS A 105 17.79 -14.06 42.32
C LYS A 105 17.45 -15.14 43.38
N PRO A 106 17.79 -16.43 43.14
CA PRO A 106 18.40 -16.97 41.94
C PRO A 106 17.37 -17.12 40.79
N PHE A 107 17.79 -16.78 39.57
CA PHE A 107 16.97 -16.93 38.36
C PHE A 107 17.60 -17.88 37.35
N GLU A 108 16.73 -18.49 36.54
CA GLU A 108 17.13 -19.30 35.39
C GLU A 108 17.43 -18.40 34.19
N ALA A 109 18.46 -18.73 33.40
CA ALA A 109 18.85 -17.97 32.21
C ALA A 109 17.70 -17.81 31.21
N GLU A 110 16.91 -18.88 30.97
CA GLU A 110 15.75 -18.84 30.06
C GLU A 110 14.70 -17.80 30.48
N ARG A 111 14.46 -17.65 31.79
CA ARG A 111 13.51 -16.68 32.32
C ARG A 111 13.99 -15.24 32.10
N LEU A 112 15.28 -14.99 32.30
CA LEU A 112 15.88 -13.68 32.02
C LEU A 112 15.79 -13.34 30.53
N LEU A 113 16.17 -14.27 29.65
CA LEU A 113 16.10 -14.09 28.20
C LEU A 113 14.66 -13.82 27.73
N HIS A 114 13.67 -14.52 28.30
CA HIS A 114 12.26 -14.27 27.98
C HIS A 114 11.82 -12.83 28.33
N LEU A 115 12.23 -12.32 29.49
CA LEU A 115 11.91 -10.95 29.91
C LEU A 115 12.61 -9.91 29.03
N VAL A 116 13.89 -10.13 28.71
CA VAL A 116 14.69 -9.28 27.80
C VAL A 116 14.03 -9.22 26.42
N ALA A 117 13.61 -10.36 25.87
CA ALA A 117 12.93 -10.43 24.58
C ALA A 117 11.60 -9.65 24.59
N ARG A 118 10.77 -9.80 25.62
CA ARG A 118 9.52 -9.03 25.75
C ARG A 118 9.75 -7.53 25.91
N ALA A 119 10.76 -7.13 26.67
CA ALA A 119 11.07 -5.72 26.91
C ALA A 119 11.59 -5.01 25.66
N THR A 120 12.25 -5.74 24.75
CA THR A 120 12.85 -5.21 23.52
C THR A 120 11.97 -5.39 22.27
N GLU A 121 10.87 -6.15 22.37
CA GLU A 121 9.95 -6.45 21.26
C GLU A 121 9.40 -5.18 20.58
N SER A 122 9.05 -4.17 21.36
CA SER A 122 8.47 -2.91 20.86
C SER A 122 9.44 -2.11 19.98
N GLU A 123 10.73 -2.05 20.35
CA GLU A 123 11.74 -1.41 19.50
C GLU A 123 12.00 -2.24 18.23
N ARG A 124 12.03 -3.57 18.36
CA ARG A 124 12.18 -4.46 17.20
C ARG A 124 11.03 -4.30 16.20
N LEU A 125 9.79 -4.26 16.70
CA LEU A 125 8.58 -4.03 15.89
C LEU A 125 8.58 -2.66 15.21
N LYS A 126 9.01 -1.60 15.90
CA LYS A 126 9.14 -0.26 15.30
C LYS A 126 10.18 -0.24 14.19
N PHE A 127 11.34 -0.84 14.41
CA PHE A 127 12.40 -0.93 13.40
C PHE A 127 11.97 -1.79 12.20
N GLU A 128 11.31 -2.92 12.45
CA GLU A 128 10.73 -3.75 11.39
C GLU A 128 9.67 -2.97 10.60
N TYR A 129 8.79 -2.24 11.29
CA TYR A 129 7.77 -1.39 10.69
C TYR A 129 8.37 -0.29 9.81
N GLU A 130 9.39 0.42 10.28
CA GLU A 130 10.09 1.46 9.52
C GLU A 130 10.81 0.87 8.30
N ARG A 131 11.51 -0.26 8.48
CA ARG A 131 12.18 -0.98 7.38
C ARG A 131 11.20 -1.52 6.35
N LEU A 132 10.05 -2.04 6.78
CA LEU A 132 8.95 -2.47 5.91
C LEU A 132 8.35 -1.29 5.15
N ARG A 133 8.17 -0.15 5.82
CA ARG A 133 7.67 1.09 5.22
C ARG A 133 8.63 1.68 4.20
N GLU A 134 9.93 1.67 4.47
CA GLU A 134 10.97 2.08 3.51
C GLU A 134 11.02 1.15 2.30
N ARG A 135 10.91 -0.17 2.50
CA ARG A 135 10.89 -1.17 1.41
C ARG A 135 9.59 -1.16 0.60
N ALA A 136 8.46 -0.83 1.22
CA ALA A 136 7.17 -0.73 0.54
C ALA A 136 7.06 0.55 -0.30
N GLY A 137 7.98 1.51 -0.12
CA GLY A 137 7.94 2.84 -0.74
C GLY A 137 6.83 3.73 -0.15
N PRO A 138 6.87 5.05 -0.40
CA PRO A 138 5.70 5.88 -0.18
C PRO A 138 4.54 5.27 -0.97
N ALA A 139 3.42 5.04 -0.28
CA ALA A 139 2.21 4.42 -0.81
C ALA A 139 1.97 4.88 -2.25
N ASP A 140 1.79 3.92 -3.17
CA ASP A 140 1.45 4.17 -4.58
C ASP A 140 0.55 5.41 -4.67
N GLU A 141 1.09 6.52 -5.14
CA GLU A 141 0.30 7.73 -5.30
C GLU A 141 -0.63 7.53 -6.49
N LEU A 142 -1.80 8.16 -6.45
CA LEU A 142 -2.64 8.27 -7.63
C LEU A 142 -2.00 9.28 -8.60
N THR A 143 -0.96 8.84 -9.32
CA THR A 143 -0.10 9.64 -10.20
C THR A 143 -0.85 10.14 -11.43
N GLY A 144 -0.48 11.34 -11.89
CA GLY A 144 -1.07 12.02 -13.05
C GLY A 144 -1.34 13.50 -12.79
N THR A 145 -1.50 14.26 -13.86
CA THR A 145 -1.74 15.71 -13.88
C THR A 145 -3.01 16.10 -14.65
N SER A 146 -3.69 15.14 -15.27
CA SER A 146 -4.94 15.34 -15.99
C SER A 146 -6.03 15.93 -15.09
N ALA A 147 -6.93 16.72 -15.68
CA ALA A 147 -8.09 17.24 -14.97
C ALA A 147 -8.95 16.11 -14.37
N ALA A 148 -9.05 14.98 -15.08
CA ALA A 148 -9.85 13.85 -14.65
C ALA A 148 -9.30 13.21 -13.36
N ILE A 149 -7.99 12.95 -13.27
CA ILE A 149 -7.40 12.38 -12.05
C ILE A 149 -7.34 13.39 -10.90
N ASN A 150 -7.20 14.68 -11.21
CA ASN A 150 -7.29 15.76 -10.22
C ASN A 150 -8.68 15.82 -9.57
N ASN A 151 -9.75 15.65 -10.34
CA ASN A 151 -11.12 15.61 -9.82
C ASN A 151 -11.34 14.39 -8.91
N VAL A 152 -10.79 13.23 -9.28
CA VAL A 152 -10.79 12.04 -8.40
C VAL A 152 -10.07 12.34 -7.09
N ARG A 153 -8.84 12.88 -7.13
CA ARG A 153 -8.07 13.25 -5.92
C ARG A 153 -8.82 14.25 -5.04
N ALA A 154 -9.42 15.29 -5.64
CA ALA A 154 -10.19 16.29 -4.92
C ALA A 154 -11.41 15.68 -4.19
N THR A 155 -12.08 14.73 -4.83
CA THR A 155 -13.23 14.03 -4.26
C THR A 155 -12.82 13.13 -3.11
N LEU A 156 -11.75 12.34 -3.29
CA LEU A 156 -11.17 11.49 -2.23
C LEU A 156 -10.76 12.33 -1.03
N LYS A 157 -10.09 13.47 -1.25
CA LYS A 157 -9.63 14.36 -0.17
C LYS A 157 -10.77 14.96 0.63
N ARG A 158 -11.89 15.33 -0.02
CA ARG A 158 -13.09 15.83 0.65
C ARG A 158 -13.74 14.78 1.57
N VAL A 159 -13.72 13.52 1.16
CA VAL A 159 -14.38 12.41 1.88
C VAL A 159 -13.45 11.67 2.84
N ALA A 160 -12.15 11.92 2.78
CA ALA A 160 -11.18 11.26 3.66
C ALA A 160 -11.49 11.46 5.14
N GLY A 161 -11.86 12.69 5.53
CA GLY A 161 -12.15 13.07 6.93
C GLY A 161 -13.52 12.64 7.47
N THR A 162 -14.47 12.22 6.63
CA THR A 162 -15.86 11.96 7.09
C THR A 162 -16.06 10.54 7.60
N GLY A 163 -15.16 9.61 7.30
CA GLY A 163 -15.35 8.18 7.55
C GLY A 163 -16.44 7.53 6.67
N SER A 164 -17.03 8.27 5.73
CA SER A 164 -18.09 7.75 4.85
C SER A 164 -17.59 6.60 3.98
N ARG A 165 -18.53 5.70 3.65
CA ARG A 165 -18.34 4.62 2.68
C ARG A 165 -18.17 5.21 1.28
N VAL A 166 -17.30 4.60 0.49
CA VAL A 166 -16.97 5.06 -0.87
C VAL A 166 -17.05 3.88 -1.81
N LEU A 167 -17.76 4.05 -2.93
CA LEU A 167 -17.79 3.10 -4.03
C LEU A 167 -16.94 3.64 -5.17
N ILE A 168 -15.83 2.96 -5.44
CA ILE A 168 -14.89 3.29 -6.50
C ILE A 168 -15.22 2.44 -7.74
N THR A 169 -15.63 3.08 -8.82
CA THR A 169 -15.92 2.41 -10.09
C THR A 169 -14.84 2.67 -11.12
N GLY A 170 -14.64 1.73 -12.04
CA GLY A 170 -13.73 1.91 -13.16
C GLY A 170 -13.15 0.58 -13.65
N ALA A 171 -12.72 0.57 -14.91
CA ALA A 171 -12.23 -0.61 -15.60
C ALA A 171 -11.10 -1.33 -14.84
N PRO A 172 -10.83 -2.62 -15.13
CA PRO A 172 -9.72 -3.33 -14.51
C PRO A 172 -8.39 -2.60 -14.74
N GLY A 173 -7.58 -2.47 -13.68
CA GLY A 173 -6.25 -1.87 -13.78
C GLY A 173 -6.19 -0.34 -13.80
N VAL A 174 -7.29 0.39 -13.58
CA VAL A 174 -7.28 1.88 -13.51
C VAL A 174 -6.69 2.46 -12.23
N GLY A 175 -6.50 1.64 -11.19
CA GLY A 175 -5.96 2.08 -9.89
C GLY A 175 -6.99 2.23 -8.76
N LYS A 176 -8.05 1.40 -8.74
CA LYS A 176 -9.08 1.43 -7.67
C LYS A 176 -8.49 1.19 -6.27
N GLU A 177 -7.62 0.18 -6.13
CA GLU A 177 -6.95 -0.10 -4.87
C GLU A 177 -6.02 1.04 -4.44
N VAL A 178 -5.29 1.63 -5.39
CA VAL A 178 -4.42 2.79 -5.17
C VAL A 178 -5.24 3.96 -4.61
N ALA A 179 -6.39 4.27 -5.23
CA ALA A 179 -7.32 5.28 -4.74
C ALA A 179 -7.85 4.96 -3.32
N ALA A 180 -8.15 3.69 -3.03
CA ALA A 180 -8.58 3.27 -1.69
C ALA A 180 -7.47 3.45 -0.63
N ARG A 181 -6.22 3.14 -0.97
CA ARG A 181 -5.05 3.35 -0.10
C ARG A 181 -4.79 4.83 0.14
N VAL A 182 -4.87 5.65 -0.89
CA VAL A 182 -4.77 7.12 -0.79
C VAL A 182 -5.87 7.67 0.13
N LEU A 183 -7.11 7.21 -0.03
CA LEU A 183 -8.23 7.63 0.82
C LEU A 183 -8.00 7.26 2.29
N HIS A 184 -7.48 6.05 2.55
CA HIS A 184 -7.13 5.62 3.91
C HIS A 184 -5.99 6.47 4.50
N GLY A 185 -4.94 6.73 3.72
CA GLY A 185 -3.80 7.55 4.15
C GLY A 185 -4.13 9.01 4.45
N TRP A 186 -5.21 9.55 3.86
CA TRP A 186 -5.72 10.90 4.18
C TRP A 186 -6.81 10.91 5.28
N SER A 187 -7.18 9.75 5.81
CA SER A 187 -8.25 9.64 6.80
C SER A 187 -7.72 9.69 8.24
N GLY A 188 -8.62 9.90 9.21
CA GLY A 188 -8.29 9.75 10.63
C GLY A 188 -7.86 8.34 11.04
N ARG A 189 -7.93 7.35 10.14
CA ARG A 189 -7.51 5.95 10.35
C ARG A 189 -6.17 5.61 9.70
N GLN A 190 -5.38 6.59 9.24
CA GLN A 190 -4.13 6.38 8.50
C GLN A 190 -3.07 5.48 9.17
N ASN A 191 -3.09 5.36 10.51
CA ASN A 191 -2.16 4.51 11.27
C ASN A 191 -2.80 3.16 11.67
N ALA A 192 -4.06 2.93 11.30
CA ALA A 192 -4.80 1.71 11.59
C ALA A 192 -4.70 0.71 10.42
N PRO A 193 -5.12 -0.56 10.60
CA PRO A 193 -5.00 -1.55 9.53
C PRO A 193 -5.74 -1.17 8.24
N PHE A 194 -5.10 -1.39 7.10
CA PHE A 194 -5.75 -1.38 5.79
C PHE A 194 -5.73 -2.80 5.22
N ARG A 195 -6.89 -3.43 5.12
CA ARG A 195 -7.04 -4.79 4.58
C ARG A 195 -7.72 -4.73 3.22
N VAL A 196 -7.27 -5.59 2.31
CA VAL A 196 -7.83 -5.73 0.97
C VAL A 196 -8.36 -7.15 0.84
N ILE A 197 -9.54 -7.28 0.26
CA ILE A 197 -10.06 -8.55 -0.22
C ILE A 197 -10.50 -8.37 -1.67
N SER A 198 -10.11 -9.30 -2.53
CA SER A 198 -10.51 -9.31 -3.94
C SER A 198 -11.43 -10.49 -4.19
N SER A 199 -12.72 -10.20 -4.39
CA SER A 199 -13.74 -11.24 -4.60
C SER A 199 -13.47 -12.05 -5.88
N ALA A 200 -12.89 -11.41 -6.89
CA ALA A 200 -12.51 -12.03 -8.17
C ALA A 200 -11.42 -13.13 -8.05
N ARG A 201 -10.66 -13.16 -6.95
CA ARG A 201 -9.54 -14.09 -6.76
C ARG A 201 -9.87 -15.26 -5.83
N MET A 202 -11.06 -15.30 -5.25
CA MET A 202 -11.42 -16.25 -4.20
C MET A 202 -12.42 -17.28 -4.69
N ASP A 203 -12.29 -18.50 -4.14
CA ASP A 203 -13.32 -19.51 -4.28
C ASP A 203 -14.59 -19.02 -3.55
N PRO A 204 -15.78 -19.08 -4.18
CA PRO A 204 -17.05 -18.75 -3.53
C PRO A 204 -17.26 -19.44 -2.17
N VAL A 205 -16.68 -20.63 -2.00
CA VAL A 205 -16.75 -21.42 -0.76
C VAL A 205 -15.83 -20.86 0.32
N THR A 206 -14.67 -20.31 -0.03
CA THR A 206 -13.68 -19.80 0.95
C THR A 206 -13.83 -18.33 1.27
N VAL A 207 -14.50 -17.54 0.41
CA VAL A 207 -14.63 -16.08 0.59
C VAL A 207 -15.24 -15.70 1.94
N GLU A 208 -16.22 -16.49 2.43
CA GLU A 208 -16.86 -16.24 3.71
C GLU A 208 -15.92 -16.55 4.89
N ALA A 209 -15.16 -17.65 4.80
CA ALA A 209 -14.17 -18.02 5.81
C ALA A 209 -13.03 -16.99 5.89
N GLU A 210 -12.63 -16.39 4.77
CA GLU A 210 -11.61 -15.33 4.76
C GLU A 210 -12.15 -13.99 5.29
N LEU A 211 -13.40 -13.62 4.94
CA LEU A 211 -14.03 -12.39 5.42
C LEU A 211 -14.35 -12.44 6.91
N PHE A 212 -15.07 -13.48 7.33
CA PHE A 212 -15.69 -13.58 8.65
C PHE A 212 -14.89 -14.47 9.62
N GLY A 213 -13.92 -15.23 9.13
CA GLY A 213 -13.22 -16.22 9.95
C GLY A 213 -14.05 -17.48 10.17
N THR A 214 -13.44 -18.46 10.83
CA THR A 214 -14.06 -19.75 11.13
C THR A 214 -13.95 -20.07 12.62
N GLU A 215 -14.92 -20.79 13.14
CA GLU A 215 -14.94 -21.36 14.48
C GLU A 215 -15.34 -22.83 14.33
N SER A 216 -14.44 -23.74 14.71
CA SER A 216 -14.67 -25.18 14.61
C SER A 216 -15.39 -25.70 15.86
N ASP A 217 -16.05 -26.85 15.76
CA ASP A 217 -16.75 -27.48 16.90
C ASP A 217 -15.80 -27.78 18.09
N ASP A 218 -14.51 -28.02 17.79
CA ASP A 218 -13.45 -28.22 18.78
C ASP A 218 -12.92 -26.89 19.40
N GLY A 219 -13.53 -25.75 19.06
CA GLY A 219 -13.17 -24.42 19.58
C GLY A 219 -12.01 -23.72 18.86
N ALA A 220 -11.46 -24.31 17.78
CA ALA A 220 -10.39 -23.68 17.01
C ALA A 220 -10.90 -22.48 16.20
N ILE A 221 -10.28 -21.31 16.40
CA ILE A 221 -10.68 -20.04 15.79
C ILE A 221 -9.67 -19.59 14.73
N ARG A 222 -10.16 -19.23 13.55
CA ARG A 222 -9.40 -18.50 12.52
C ARG A 222 -10.01 -17.11 12.36
N VAL A 223 -9.19 -16.08 12.58
CA VAL A 223 -9.60 -14.66 12.52
C VAL A 223 -9.78 -14.22 11.05
N GLY A 224 -10.93 -13.65 10.73
CA GLY A 224 -11.25 -13.13 9.39
C GLY A 224 -10.75 -11.70 9.14
N LEU A 225 -10.78 -11.26 7.88
CA LEU A 225 -10.31 -9.95 7.45
C LEU A 225 -11.10 -8.78 8.05
N LEU A 226 -12.40 -8.96 8.34
CA LEU A 226 -13.20 -7.94 9.02
C LEU A 226 -12.70 -7.65 10.43
N GLU A 227 -12.34 -8.70 11.17
CA GLU A 227 -11.78 -8.56 12.52
C GLU A 227 -10.36 -7.99 12.46
N GLN A 228 -9.54 -8.43 11.51
CA GLN A 228 -8.19 -7.86 11.28
C GLN A 228 -8.21 -6.39 10.83
N ALA A 229 -9.33 -5.90 10.29
CA ALA A 229 -9.53 -4.52 9.86
C ALA A 229 -10.16 -3.63 10.95
N HIS A 230 -10.41 -4.16 12.15
CA HIS A 230 -11.00 -3.41 13.26
C HIS A 230 -10.21 -2.14 13.57
N GLY A 231 -10.92 -1.03 13.77
CA GLY A 231 -10.35 0.32 13.95
C GLY A 231 -9.79 0.96 12.66
N GLY A 232 -9.72 0.19 11.57
CA GLY A 232 -9.11 0.58 10.31
C GLY A 232 -10.08 0.61 9.14
N THR A 233 -9.60 0.18 7.97
CA THR A 233 -10.31 0.21 6.71
C THR A 233 -10.24 -1.16 6.02
N LEU A 234 -11.37 -1.62 5.50
CA LEU A 234 -11.46 -2.79 4.62
C LEU A 234 -11.85 -2.33 3.21
N PHE A 235 -11.01 -2.65 2.23
CA PHE A 235 -11.29 -2.46 0.82
C PHE A 235 -11.81 -3.77 0.21
N LEU A 236 -13.07 -3.75 -0.22
CA LEU A 236 -13.73 -4.83 -0.95
C LEU A 236 -13.53 -4.59 -2.46
N ASP A 237 -12.51 -5.21 -3.05
CA ASP A 237 -12.24 -5.12 -4.48
C ASP A 237 -13.14 -6.08 -5.26
N GLU A 238 -13.70 -5.57 -6.36
CA GLU A 238 -14.65 -6.25 -7.24
C GLU A 238 -15.88 -6.82 -6.49
N VAL A 239 -16.68 -5.94 -5.87
CA VAL A 239 -17.87 -6.33 -5.11
C VAL A 239 -18.93 -7.06 -5.95
N ALA A 240 -18.95 -6.83 -7.27
CA ALA A 240 -19.85 -7.50 -8.20
C ALA A 240 -19.60 -9.02 -8.28
N ASP A 241 -18.39 -9.48 -7.97
CA ASP A 241 -18.03 -10.90 -8.02
C ASP A 241 -18.36 -11.64 -6.71
N MET A 242 -18.93 -10.96 -5.70
CA MET A 242 -19.32 -11.61 -4.45
C MET A 242 -20.54 -12.52 -4.63
N PRO A 243 -20.53 -13.75 -4.07
CA PRO A 243 -21.72 -14.59 -4.00
C PRO A 243 -22.89 -13.88 -3.28
N ILE A 244 -24.12 -14.15 -3.72
CA ILE A 244 -25.32 -13.51 -3.19
C ILE A 244 -25.51 -13.73 -1.67
N THR A 245 -25.05 -14.88 -1.16
CA THR A 245 -25.07 -15.22 0.27
C THR A 245 -24.13 -14.31 1.06
N THR A 246 -22.92 -14.11 0.54
CA THR A 246 -21.90 -13.23 1.12
C THR A 246 -22.36 -11.78 1.09
N GLN A 247 -22.99 -11.32 0.01
CA GLN A 247 -23.60 -9.99 -0.08
C GLN A 247 -24.59 -9.73 1.07
N GLY A 248 -25.44 -10.72 1.39
CA GLY A 248 -26.38 -10.63 2.52
C GLY A 248 -25.70 -10.51 3.89
N LYS A 249 -24.57 -11.19 4.10
CA LYS A 249 -23.79 -11.09 5.34
C LYS A 249 -23.08 -9.75 5.46
N ILE A 250 -22.49 -9.24 4.37
CA ILE A 250 -21.88 -7.91 4.33
C ILE A 250 -22.92 -6.83 4.62
N LEU A 251 -24.13 -6.94 4.05
CA LEU A 251 -25.23 -6.03 4.34
C LEU A 251 -25.54 -5.94 5.85
N ARG A 252 -25.54 -7.08 6.56
CA ARG A 252 -25.72 -7.11 8.02
C ARG A 252 -24.57 -6.42 8.74
N VAL A 253 -23.32 -6.69 8.37
CA VAL A 253 -22.14 -5.99 8.95
C VAL A 253 -22.25 -4.46 8.79
N LEU A 254 -22.69 -4.00 7.61
CA LEU A 254 -22.88 -2.58 7.32
C LEU A 254 -24.04 -1.95 8.09
N THR A 255 -24.91 -2.74 8.71
CA THR A 255 -26.08 -2.28 9.47
C THR A 255 -25.85 -2.37 10.96
N ASP A 256 -25.36 -3.53 11.42
CA ASP A 256 -25.31 -3.90 12.82
C ASP A 256 -23.90 -3.75 13.41
N GLN A 257 -22.89 -3.42 12.58
CA GLN A 257 -21.47 -3.37 12.95
C GLN A 257 -21.01 -4.63 13.70
N SER A 258 -21.62 -5.76 13.36
CA SER A 258 -21.35 -7.04 14.00
C SER A 258 -21.63 -8.21 13.06
N PHE A 259 -21.00 -9.34 13.37
CA PHE A 259 -21.18 -10.60 12.64
C PHE A 259 -20.84 -11.80 13.51
N THR A 260 -21.11 -13.00 13.00
CA THR A 260 -20.68 -14.29 13.57
C THR A 260 -19.69 -14.96 12.64
N ARG A 261 -18.69 -15.65 13.18
CA ARG A 261 -17.77 -16.48 12.38
C ARG A 261 -18.52 -17.61 11.68
N VAL A 262 -17.96 -18.14 10.61
CA VAL A 262 -18.51 -19.35 9.97
C VAL A 262 -18.39 -20.52 10.96
N GLY A 263 -19.51 -21.19 11.26
CA GLY A 263 -19.59 -22.26 12.27
C GLY A 263 -19.77 -21.75 13.71
N GLY A 264 -19.52 -20.46 13.96
CA GLY A 264 -19.59 -19.85 15.28
C GLY A 264 -20.98 -19.33 15.66
N ARG A 265 -21.20 -19.16 16.97
CA ARG A 265 -22.42 -18.54 17.53
C ARG A 265 -22.14 -17.21 18.22
N THR A 266 -20.87 -16.89 18.46
CA THR A 266 -20.45 -15.68 19.15
C THR A 266 -20.59 -14.46 18.24
N MET A 267 -21.31 -13.44 18.72
CA MET A 267 -21.44 -12.17 18.03
C MET A 267 -20.18 -11.31 18.26
N ILE A 268 -19.56 -10.85 17.18
CA ILE A 268 -18.35 -10.03 17.19
C ILE A 268 -18.72 -8.64 16.73
N ARG A 269 -18.35 -7.61 17.49
CA ARG A 269 -18.53 -6.20 17.10
C ARG A 269 -17.27 -5.70 16.44
N VAL A 270 -17.42 -4.99 15.32
CA VAL A 270 -16.30 -4.40 14.58
C VAL A 270 -16.59 -2.97 14.15
N ASP A 271 -15.59 -2.10 14.32
CA ASP A 271 -15.62 -0.74 13.79
C ASP A 271 -14.68 -0.65 12.58
N VAL A 272 -15.22 -0.76 11.37
CA VAL A 272 -14.44 -0.78 10.13
C VAL A 272 -15.03 0.19 9.12
N ARG A 273 -14.18 1.03 8.53
CA ARG A 273 -14.55 1.82 7.35
C ARG A 273 -14.53 0.91 6.11
N ILE A 274 -15.65 0.79 5.42
CA ILE A 274 -15.73 0.02 4.17
C ILE A 274 -15.52 0.94 2.97
N ILE A 275 -14.58 0.55 2.10
CA ILE A 275 -14.41 1.07 0.74
C ILE A 275 -14.70 -0.08 -0.22
N SER A 276 -15.39 0.18 -1.31
CA SER A 276 -15.75 -0.85 -2.30
C SER A 276 -15.25 -0.49 -3.69
N GLY A 277 -14.88 -1.49 -4.47
CA GLY A 277 -14.44 -1.36 -5.86
C GLY A 277 -15.33 -2.19 -6.78
N SER A 278 -15.62 -1.69 -7.99
CA SER A 278 -16.24 -2.50 -9.05
C SER A 278 -15.75 -2.08 -10.44
N ALA A 279 -15.39 -3.05 -11.27
CA ALA A 279 -15.20 -2.89 -12.70
C ALA A 279 -16.50 -3.06 -13.50
N ARG A 280 -17.46 -3.81 -12.96
CA ARG A 280 -18.77 -4.02 -13.59
C ARG A 280 -19.75 -2.91 -13.20
N ASP A 281 -20.73 -2.69 -14.07
CA ASP A 281 -21.87 -1.84 -13.77
C ASP A 281 -22.82 -2.55 -12.80
N LEU A 282 -22.87 -2.09 -11.55
CA LEU A 282 -23.69 -2.69 -10.51
C LEU A 282 -25.19 -2.55 -10.79
N MET A 283 -25.63 -1.53 -11.56
CA MET A 283 -27.04 -1.39 -11.91
C MET A 283 -27.49 -2.50 -12.87
N SER A 284 -26.66 -2.83 -13.85
CA SER A 284 -26.87 -3.98 -14.73
C SER A 284 -26.86 -5.31 -13.94
N GLU A 285 -25.92 -5.48 -13.01
CA GLU A 285 -25.85 -6.67 -12.15
C GLU A 285 -27.08 -6.82 -11.22
N ILE A 286 -27.69 -5.71 -10.78
CA ILE A 286 -28.97 -5.71 -10.04
C ILE A 286 -30.13 -6.15 -10.95
N ALA A 287 -30.22 -5.59 -12.15
CA ALA A 287 -31.26 -5.96 -13.12
C ALA A 287 -31.23 -7.46 -13.46
N GLU A 288 -30.04 -8.04 -13.47
CA GLU A 288 -29.82 -9.48 -13.71
C GLU A 288 -29.86 -10.33 -12.42
N SER A 289 -30.28 -9.76 -11.28
CA SER A 289 -30.41 -10.44 -9.97
C SER A 289 -29.13 -11.08 -9.45
N ARG A 290 -27.96 -10.60 -9.90
CA ARG A 290 -26.64 -11.05 -9.43
C ARG A 290 -26.09 -10.18 -8.30
N PHE A 291 -26.62 -8.97 -8.14
CA PHE A 291 -26.25 -8.06 -7.07
C PHE A 291 -27.48 -7.54 -6.32
N ARG A 292 -27.40 -7.45 -4.99
CA ARG A 292 -28.52 -6.96 -4.18
C ARG A 292 -28.62 -5.44 -4.25
N GLU A 293 -29.81 -4.96 -4.54
CA GLU A 293 -30.13 -3.53 -4.57
C GLU A 293 -29.94 -2.86 -3.19
N ASP A 294 -30.35 -3.52 -2.12
CA ASP A 294 -30.20 -3.01 -0.75
C ASP A 294 -28.73 -2.82 -0.33
N LEU A 295 -27.86 -3.75 -0.74
CA LEU A 295 -26.42 -3.65 -0.54
C LEU A 295 -25.82 -2.49 -1.35
N TYR A 296 -26.24 -2.33 -2.61
CA TYR A 296 -25.75 -1.25 -3.48
C TYR A 296 -25.93 0.12 -2.83
N TYR A 297 -27.14 0.44 -2.37
CA TYR A 297 -27.41 1.73 -1.74
C TYR A 297 -26.64 1.93 -0.43
N ARG A 298 -26.29 0.85 0.28
CA ARG A 298 -25.42 0.94 1.46
C ARG A 298 -23.96 1.16 1.10
N LEU A 299 -23.45 0.57 0.02
CA LEU A 299 -22.06 0.77 -0.39
C LEU A 299 -21.87 2.12 -1.09
N ASN A 300 -22.82 2.52 -1.93
CA ASN A 300 -22.74 3.70 -2.79
C ASN A 300 -23.16 5.00 -2.08
N VAL A 301 -22.51 5.32 -0.96
CA VAL A 301 -22.74 6.61 -0.26
C VAL A 301 -22.02 7.75 -0.97
N VAL A 302 -20.77 7.51 -1.38
CA VAL A 302 -19.98 8.44 -2.20
C VAL A 302 -19.47 7.68 -3.43
N PRO A 303 -20.01 7.93 -4.63
CA PRO A 303 -19.49 7.37 -5.86
C PRO A 303 -18.21 8.09 -6.29
N VAL A 304 -17.19 7.32 -6.68
CA VAL A 304 -15.95 7.85 -7.26
C VAL A 304 -15.62 7.04 -8.51
N HIS A 305 -15.74 7.65 -9.68
CA HIS A 305 -15.37 7.01 -10.93
C HIS A 305 -13.93 7.32 -11.31
N ILE A 306 -13.11 6.29 -11.57
CA ILE A 306 -11.76 6.44 -12.10
C ILE A 306 -11.80 6.14 -13.61
N PRO A 307 -11.48 7.14 -14.45
CA PRO A 307 -11.54 6.96 -15.89
C PRO A 307 -10.44 6.00 -16.40
N PRO A 308 -10.71 5.28 -17.49
CA PRO A 308 -9.71 4.45 -18.14
C PRO A 308 -8.56 5.29 -18.68
N LEU A 309 -7.39 4.68 -18.86
CA LEU A 309 -6.16 5.39 -19.22
C LEU A 309 -6.27 6.11 -20.58
N ARG A 310 -7.04 5.56 -21.53
CA ARG A 310 -7.34 6.19 -22.84
C ARG A 310 -8.04 7.54 -22.75
N GLU A 311 -8.75 7.83 -21.67
CA GLU A 311 -9.46 9.11 -21.43
C GLU A 311 -8.60 10.11 -20.67
N ARG A 312 -7.40 9.70 -20.22
CA ARG A 312 -6.42 10.52 -19.51
C ARG A 312 -5.00 10.29 -20.04
N ARG A 313 -4.85 10.34 -21.36
CA ARG A 313 -3.56 10.08 -22.05
C ARG A 313 -2.46 11.05 -21.65
N ASP A 314 -2.82 12.26 -21.21
CA ASP A 314 -1.87 13.23 -20.65
C ASP A 314 -1.12 12.70 -19.42
N ASP A 315 -1.69 11.72 -18.69
CA ASP A 315 -1.05 11.10 -17.52
C ASP A 315 0.01 10.06 -17.90
N ILE A 316 -0.02 9.53 -19.13
CA ILE A 316 0.85 8.42 -19.55
C ILE A 316 2.32 8.78 -19.38
N ALA A 317 2.73 9.98 -19.77
CA ALA A 317 4.14 10.40 -19.64
C ALA A 317 4.61 10.41 -18.17
N SER A 318 3.77 10.93 -17.27
CA SER A 318 4.07 10.98 -15.83
C SER A 318 4.06 9.59 -15.20
N LEU A 319 3.15 8.71 -15.62
CA LEU A 319 3.11 7.31 -15.19
C LEU A 319 4.33 6.54 -15.67
N CYS A 320 4.75 6.76 -16.92
CA CYS A 320 5.94 6.14 -17.48
C CYS A 320 7.20 6.52 -16.68
N ASP A 321 7.41 7.82 -16.45
CA ASP A 321 8.55 8.31 -15.64
C ASP A 321 8.52 7.73 -14.22
N HIS A 322 7.35 7.69 -13.59
CA HIS A 322 7.19 7.08 -12.26
C HIS A 322 7.61 5.60 -12.23
N PHE A 323 7.09 4.78 -13.15
CA PHE A 323 7.41 3.35 -13.18
C PHE A 323 8.87 3.10 -13.55
N VAL A 324 9.42 3.83 -14.53
CA VAL A 324 10.84 3.71 -14.89
C VAL A 324 11.75 4.01 -13.70
N ARG A 325 11.50 5.11 -12.99
CA ARG A 325 12.27 5.47 -11.77
C ARG A 325 12.17 4.40 -10.69
N ARG A 326 10.97 3.87 -10.45
CA ARG A 326 10.74 2.81 -9.47
C ARG A 326 11.54 1.55 -9.81
N TYR A 327 11.40 1.05 -11.03
CA TYR A 327 12.10 -0.17 -11.45
C TYR A 327 13.62 0.03 -11.54
N ALA A 328 14.08 1.23 -11.88
CA ALA A 328 15.50 1.56 -11.87
C ALA A 328 16.06 1.56 -10.44
N ALA A 329 15.33 2.14 -9.48
CA ALA A 329 15.70 2.13 -8.06
C ALA A 329 15.74 0.71 -7.48
N ASP A 330 14.74 -0.13 -7.78
CA ASP A 330 14.69 -1.53 -7.34
C ASP A 330 15.91 -2.33 -7.82
N ARG A 331 16.45 -1.98 -9.00
CA ARG A 331 17.63 -2.61 -9.61
C ARG A 331 18.94 -1.88 -9.33
N ARG A 332 18.90 -0.75 -8.62
CA ARG A 332 20.07 0.10 -8.33
C ARG A 332 20.79 0.57 -9.61
N VAL A 333 20.03 0.90 -10.64
CA VAL A 333 20.54 1.49 -11.89
C VAL A 333 19.98 2.90 -12.08
N PRO A 334 20.65 3.79 -12.84
CA PRO A 334 20.07 5.06 -13.24
C PRO A 334 18.79 4.87 -14.06
N PRO A 335 17.76 5.73 -13.90
CA PRO A 335 16.55 5.64 -14.69
C PRO A 335 16.81 6.00 -16.15
N PRO A 336 16.47 5.12 -17.13
CA PRO A 336 16.58 5.45 -18.54
C PRO A 336 15.65 6.59 -18.97
N GLU A 337 16.09 7.36 -19.95
CA GLU A 337 15.22 8.31 -20.65
C GLU A 337 14.34 7.58 -21.67
N ILE A 338 13.06 7.93 -21.78
CA ILE A 338 12.17 7.40 -22.81
C ILE A 338 12.27 8.29 -24.04
N SER A 339 12.57 7.70 -25.20
CA SER A 339 12.64 8.47 -26.45
C SER A 339 11.28 9.05 -26.85
N ALA A 340 11.29 10.15 -27.60
CA ALA A 340 10.06 10.80 -28.05
C ALA A 340 9.17 9.87 -28.90
N GLU A 341 9.79 8.98 -29.68
CA GLU A 341 9.10 7.97 -30.51
C GLU A 341 8.46 6.88 -29.65
N ALA A 342 9.18 6.36 -28.65
CA ALA A 342 8.64 5.41 -27.70
C ALA A 342 7.48 6.02 -26.88
N MET A 343 7.63 7.27 -26.44
CA MET A 343 6.56 8.00 -25.74
C MET A 343 5.34 8.21 -26.64
N ALA A 344 5.54 8.50 -27.93
CA ALA A 344 4.45 8.60 -28.90
C ALA A 344 3.68 7.28 -29.02
N ALA A 345 4.38 6.15 -29.08
CA ALA A 345 3.76 4.83 -29.12
C ALA A 345 2.96 4.54 -27.84
N PHE A 346 3.52 4.84 -26.67
CA PHE A 346 2.79 4.71 -25.40
C PHE A 346 1.51 5.57 -25.36
N GLN A 347 1.57 6.82 -25.86
CA GLN A 347 0.41 7.71 -25.87
C GLN A 347 -0.65 7.34 -26.92
N ALA A 348 -0.26 6.69 -28.02
CA ALA A 348 -1.16 6.28 -29.09
C ALA A 348 -1.98 5.03 -28.74
N HIS A 349 -1.44 4.15 -27.91
CA HIS A 349 -2.11 2.91 -27.51
C HIS A 349 -3.39 3.13 -26.67
N ASP A 350 -4.35 2.20 -26.76
CA ASP A 350 -5.67 2.32 -26.11
C ASP A 350 -5.73 1.77 -24.68
N TRP A 351 -4.73 1.00 -24.27
CA TRP A 351 -4.56 0.51 -22.90
C TRP A 351 -5.79 -0.24 -22.33
N PRO A 352 -6.22 -1.37 -22.94
CA PRO A 352 -7.34 -2.16 -22.43
C PRO A 352 -7.13 -2.64 -20.98
N GLY A 353 -5.89 -2.91 -20.57
CA GLY A 353 -5.51 -3.24 -19.18
C GLY A 353 -5.10 -2.03 -18.34
N ASN A 354 -5.28 -0.81 -18.86
CA ASN A 354 -5.06 0.47 -18.19
C ASN A 354 -3.64 0.59 -17.58
N VAL A 355 -3.54 1.17 -16.37
CA VAL A 355 -2.26 1.43 -15.70
C VAL A 355 -1.51 0.13 -15.35
N ARG A 356 -2.24 -0.96 -15.10
CA ARG A 356 -1.64 -2.28 -14.84
C ARG A 356 -0.88 -2.80 -16.06
N GLU A 357 -1.47 -2.68 -17.23
CA GLU A 357 -0.80 -3.05 -18.50
C GLU A 357 0.40 -2.15 -18.78
N LEU A 358 0.25 -0.83 -18.64
CA LEU A 358 1.35 0.13 -18.80
C LEU A 358 2.55 -0.23 -17.91
N ARG A 359 2.28 -0.48 -16.62
CA ARG A 359 3.30 -0.87 -15.65
C ARG A 359 4.01 -2.16 -16.08
N ASN A 360 3.26 -3.19 -16.45
CA ASN A 360 3.81 -4.48 -16.86
C ASN A 360 4.68 -4.36 -18.12
N ILE A 361 4.28 -3.52 -19.08
CA ILE A 361 5.08 -3.31 -20.29
C ILE A 361 6.38 -2.57 -19.95
N ILE A 362 6.34 -1.52 -19.14
CA ILE A 362 7.55 -0.80 -18.72
C ILE A 362 8.50 -1.75 -17.98
N GLU A 363 7.98 -2.56 -17.07
CA GLU A 363 8.78 -3.57 -16.37
C GLU A 363 9.44 -4.53 -17.36
N ARG A 364 8.67 -5.07 -18.31
CA ARG A 364 9.18 -5.97 -19.36
C ARG A 364 10.28 -5.31 -20.19
N VAL A 365 10.08 -4.07 -20.63
CA VAL A 365 11.08 -3.30 -21.39
C VAL A 365 12.35 -3.12 -20.55
N MET A 366 12.21 -2.78 -19.27
CA MET A 366 13.34 -2.65 -18.35
C MET A 366 14.07 -4.00 -18.18
N ILE A 367 13.37 -5.14 -18.07
CA ILE A 367 13.99 -6.48 -17.95
C ILE A 367 14.78 -6.85 -19.22
N LEU A 368 14.20 -6.61 -20.39
CA LEU A 368 14.73 -7.06 -21.67
C LEU A 368 15.68 -6.06 -22.34
N ALA A 369 15.82 -4.86 -21.77
CA ALA A 369 16.71 -3.83 -22.29
C ALA A 369 18.16 -4.35 -22.39
N PRO A 370 18.78 -4.28 -23.58
CA PRO A 370 20.18 -4.65 -23.76
C PRO A 370 21.10 -3.86 -22.81
N SER A 371 22.12 -4.51 -22.27
CA SER A 371 23.02 -3.93 -21.27
C SER A 371 23.75 -2.67 -21.76
N ASP A 372 23.96 -2.55 -23.07
CA ASP A 372 24.59 -1.42 -23.76
C ASP A 372 23.61 -0.25 -24.01
N ARG A 373 22.30 -0.45 -23.83
CA ARG A 373 21.25 0.56 -24.06
C ARG A 373 20.42 0.89 -22.82
N LEU A 374 20.91 0.55 -21.63
CA LEU A 374 20.20 0.79 -20.35
C LEU A 374 19.91 2.26 -20.04
N GLY A 375 20.55 3.21 -20.72
CA GLY A 375 20.33 4.65 -20.52
C GLY A 375 19.14 5.23 -21.27
N ARG A 376 18.55 4.50 -22.24
CA ARG A 376 17.45 5.02 -23.06
C ARG A 376 16.52 3.91 -23.53
N ILE A 377 15.21 4.14 -23.44
CA ILE A 377 14.17 3.28 -23.99
C ILE A 377 13.78 3.81 -25.37
N ASP A 378 14.11 3.06 -26.41
CA ASP A 378 13.75 3.36 -27.80
C ASP A 378 12.57 2.52 -28.30
N VAL A 379 11.97 2.92 -29.42
CA VAL A 379 10.73 2.34 -29.95
C VAL A 379 10.89 0.87 -30.36
N ASP A 380 12.08 0.46 -30.78
CA ASP A 380 12.42 -0.91 -31.17
C ASP A 380 12.46 -1.87 -29.97
N MET A 381 12.55 -1.35 -28.75
CA MET A 381 12.50 -2.13 -27.51
C MET A 381 11.07 -2.41 -27.05
N LEU A 382 10.07 -1.71 -27.61
CA LEU A 382 8.68 -1.87 -27.22
C LEU A 382 8.11 -3.18 -27.79
N PRO A 383 7.22 -3.86 -27.04
CA PRO A 383 6.46 -4.98 -27.57
C PRO A 383 5.76 -4.64 -28.89
N ALA A 384 5.69 -5.63 -29.79
CA ALA A 384 5.06 -5.45 -31.09
C ALA A 384 3.62 -4.93 -31.00
N GLU A 385 2.87 -5.22 -29.94
CA GLU A 385 1.51 -4.70 -29.70
C GLU A 385 1.47 -3.17 -29.61
N LEU A 386 2.47 -2.54 -28.98
CA LEU A 386 2.57 -1.07 -28.90
C LEU A 386 3.03 -0.44 -30.21
N VAL A 387 3.86 -1.15 -30.97
CA VAL A 387 4.36 -0.69 -32.28
C VAL A 387 3.29 -0.91 -33.36
N ARG A 388 2.48 -1.98 -33.24
CA ARG A 388 1.45 -2.38 -34.19
C ARG A 388 0.11 -1.67 -34.01
N GLY A 389 -0.15 -1.07 -32.85
CA GLY A 389 -1.25 -0.11 -32.68
C GLY A 389 -1.14 1.10 -33.63
N GLY A 390 0.02 1.30 -34.26
CA GLY A 390 0.22 2.22 -35.39
C GLY A 390 0.39 1.55 -36.76
N THR A 391 0.31 0.21 -36.90
CA THR A 391 0.37 -0.49 -38.20
C THR A 391 -0.93 -1.16 -38.62
N ASP A 392 -1.91 -1.32 -37.73
CA ASP A 392 -3.30 -1.68 -38.12
C ASP A 392 -4.01 -0.54 -38.88
N ILE A 393 -3.32 0.57 -39.15
CA ILE A 393 -3.69 1.59 -40.14
C ILE A 393 -3.79 0.97 -41.55
N LEU A 394 -3.10 -0.15 -41.76
CA LEU A 394 -3.14 -0.93 -42.96
C LEU A 394 -4.07 -2.13 -42.70
N PRO A 395 -5.33 -2.15 -43.22
CA PRO A 395 -6.13 -3.37 -43.12
C PRO A 395 -5.29 -4.48 -43.74
N GLY A 396 -5.09 -5.59 -43.01
CA GLY A 396 -3.99 -6.54 -43.23
C GLY A 396 -3.70 -6.73 -44.71
N THR A 397 -2.43 -6.72 -45.13
CA THR A 397 -1.89 -6.53 -46.51
C THR A 397 -2.73 -7.05 -47.70
N GLU A 398 -3.55 -8.08 -47.48
CA GLU A 398 -4.59 -8.59 -48.39
C GLU A 398 -5.76 -7.63 -48.66
N SER A 399 -6.11 -6.72 -47.74
CA SER A 399 -7.24 -5.80 -47.85
C SER A 399 -6.90 -4.45 -48.46
N ILE A 400 -5.64 -4.00 -48.41
CA ILE A 400 -5.20 -2.75 -49.07
C ILE A 400 -5.04 -2.94 -50.57
N THR A 401 -4.60 -4.13 -50.98
CA THR A 401 -4.47 -4.50 -52.38
C THR A 401 -5.83 -4.67 -53.08
N ALA A 402 -6.92 -4.75 -52.30
CA ALA A 402 -8.30 -4.91 -52.77
C ALA A 402 -9.08 -3.60 -52.97
N ILE A 403 -8.53 -2.43 -52.60
CA ILE A 403 -9.22 -1.13 -52.69
C ILE A 403 -8.46 -0.11 -53.58
N PRO A 404 -9.16 0.79 -54.30
CA PRO A 404 -8.52 1.84 -55.08
C PRO A 404 -7.63 2.76 -54.22
N LEU A 405 -6.52 3.25 -54.79
CA LEU A 405 -5.54 4.12 -54.10
C LEU A 405 -6.16 5.33 -53.40
N LYS A 406 -7.21 5.92 -53.98
CA LYS A 406 -7.92 7.06 -53.40
C LYS A 406 -8.57 6.69 -52.06
N GLU A 407 -9.30 5.58 -52.02
CA GLU A 407 -9.99 5.08 -50.82
C GLU A 407 -8.98 4.60 -49.77
N ALA A 408 -7.90 3.93 -50.20
CA ALA A 408 -6.82 3.53 -49.31
C ALA A 408 -6.19 4.74 -48.60
N ARG A 409 -5.93 5.83 -49.34
CA ARG A 409 -5.36 7.06 -48.78
C ARG A 409 -6.35 7.76 -47.84
N GLU A 410 -7.62 7.84 -48.20
CA GLU A 410 -8.65 8.44 -47.33
C GLU A 410 -8.84 7.65 -46.03
N ASN A 411 -8.82 6.31 -46.09
CA ASN A 411 -8.88 5.45 -44.90
C ASN A 411 -7.65 5.61 -44.01
N PHE A 412 -6.45 5.64 -44.61
CA PHE A 412 -5.20 5.91 -43.88
C PHE A 412 -5.23 7.29 -43.21
N GLU A 413 -5.61 8.34 -43.94
CA GLU A 413 -5.69 9.70 -43.40
C GLU A 413 -6.73 9.79 -42.28
N ARG A 414 -7.87 9.12 -42.41
CA ARG A 414 -8.92 9.09 -41.38
C ARG A 414 -8.39 8.46 -40.10
N GLU A 415 -7.78 7.29 -40.21
CA GLU A 415 -7.27 6.56 -39.05
C GLU A 415 -6.09 7.29 -38.39
N TYR A 416 -5.16 7.79 -39.21
CA TYR A 416 -4.03 8.59 -38.73
C TYR A 416 -4.50 9.81 -37.93
N LEU A 417 -5.44 10.59 -38.47
CA LEU A 417 -5.96 11.78 -37.77
C LEU A 417 -6.72 11.40 -36.49
N ARG A 418 -7.49 10.31 -36.51
CA ARG A 418 -8.18 9.79 -35.31
C ARG A 418 -7.19 9.49 -34.19
N ILE A 419 -6.11 8.76 -34.51
CA ILE A 419 -5.05 8.41 -33.54
C ILE A 419 -4.37 9.66 -33.00
N GLN A 420 -3.99 10.62 -33.86
CA GLN A 420 -3.32 11.85 -33.41
C GLN A 420 -4.23 12.75 -32.57
N ILE A 421 -5.51 12.86 -32.91
CA ILE A 421 -6.48 13.60 -32.08
C ILE A 421 -6.62 12.96 -30.71
N ASN A 422 -6.78 11.62 -30.68
CA ASN A 422 -6.86 10.87 -29.44
C ASN A 422 -5.60 11.04 -28.60
N ARG A 423 -4.40 10.98 -29.21
CA ARG A 423 -3.11 11.18 -28.55
C ARG A 423 -3.04 12.50 -27.78
N PHE A 424 -3.61 13.58 -28.31
CA PHE A 424 -3.63 14.89 -27.67
C PHE A 424 -4.94 15.18 -26.93
N SER A 425 -5.66 14.15 -26.48
CA SER A 425 -6.90 14.27 -25.69
C SER A 425 -7.95 15.16 -26.36
N GLY A 426 -8.06 15.12 -27.70
CA GLY A 426 -8.99 15.96 -28.46
C GLY A 426 -8.52 17.40 -28.70
N ASN A 427 -7.31 17.78 -28.26
CA ASN A 427 -6.80 19.14 -28.46
C ASN A 427 -6.38 19.36 -29.92
N ILE A 428 -7.31 19.92 -30.71
CA ILE A 428 -7.13 20.19 -32.15
C ILE A 428 -5.92 21.10 -32.41
N SER A 429 -5.66 22.09 -31.55
CA SER A 429 -4.51 23.00 -31.73
C SER A 429 -3.18 22.26 -31.58
N ARG A 430 -3.01 21.43 -30.55
CA ARG A 430 -1.81 20.61 -30.36
C ARG A 430 -1.65 19.59 -31.48
N THR A 431 -2.75 18.98 -31.90
CA THR A 431 -2.77 18.02 -33.00
C THR A 431 -2.33 18.67 -34.30
N ALA A 432 -2.88 19.84 -34.65
CA ALA A 432 -2.54 20.60 -35.85
C ALA A 432 -1.06 20.96 -35.90
N THR A 433 -0.51 21.46 -34.78
CA THR A 433 0.92 21.77 -34.66
C THR A 433 1.79 20.54 -34.88
N PHE A 434 1.44 19.39 -34.28
CA PHE A 434 2.22 18.16 -34.41
C PHE A 434 2.22 17.61 -35.85
N ILE A 435 1.06 17.60 -36.52
CA ILE A 435 0.95 17.09 -37.90
C ILE A 435 1.42 18.11 -38.96
N GLY A 436 1.84 19.30 -38.56
CA GLY A 436 2.30 20.35 -39.46
C GLY A 436 1.19 21.03 -40.28
N MET A 437 -0.03 21.10 -39.75
CA MET A 437 -1.17 21.75 -40.38
C MET A 437 -1.62 22.99 -39.62
N GLU A 438 -2.18 23.97 -40.33
CA GLU A 438 -2.89 25.08 -39.69
C GLU A 438 -4.21 24.57 -39.07
N ARG A 439 -4.61 25.11 -37.91
CA ARG A 439 -5.83 24.71 -37.21
C ARG A 439 -7.08 24.74 -38.10
N SER A 440 -7.24 25.78 -38.91
CA SER A 440 -8.39 25.92 -39.82
C SER A 440 -8.40 24.85 -40.92
N ALA A 441 -7.22 24.45 -41.40
CA ALA A 441 -7.05 23.40 -42.40
C ALA A 441 -7.35 22.01 -41.84
N LEU A 442 -6.95 21.73 -40.59
CA LEU A 442 -7.28 20.47 -39.92
C LEU A 442 -8.79 20.34 -39.72
N HIS A 443 -9.49 21.39 -39.26
CA HIS A 443 -10.96 21.36 -39.13
C HIS A 443 -11.67 21.04 -40.46
N ARG A 444 -11.24 21.67 -41.57
CA ARG A 444 -11.78 21.37 -42.90
C ARG A 444 -11.53 19.91 -43.29
N LYS A 445 -10.33 19.37 -43.02
CA LYS A 445 -9.96 18.00 -43.36
C LYS A 445 -10.74 16.96 -42.54
N LEU A 446 -10.98 17.21 -41.25
CA LEU A 446 -11.79 16.33 -40.41
C LEU A 446 -13.24 16.25 -40.88
N LYS A 447 -13.82 17.39 -41.29
CA LYS A 447 -15.18 17.44 -41.86
C LYS A 447 -15.27 16.66 -43.18
N LEU A 448 -14.25 16.78 -44.05
CA LEU A 448 -14.19 16.04 -45.31
C LEU A 448 -14.06 14.52 -45.11
N LEU A 449 -13.33 14.09 -44.09
CA LEU A 449 -13.12 12.67 -43.77
C LEU A 449 -14.21 12.04 -42.90
N GLY A 450 -15.22 12.82 -42.50
CA GLY A 450 -16.34 12.37 -41.67
C GLY A 450 -15.97 12.09 -40.21
N LEU A 451 -14.92 12.75 -39.68
CA LEU A 451 -14.41 12.55 -38.30
C LEU A 451 -14.95 13.55 -37.28
N THR A 452 -15.92 14.39 -37.66
CA THR A 452 -16.58 15.31 -36.74
C THR A 452 -17.79 14.62 -36.10
N ASP A 453 -17.61 14.04 -34.92
CA ASP A 453 -18.71 13.87 -33.96
C ASP A 453 -18.97 15.22 -33.31
N ASN A 454 -20.22 15.66 -33.38
CA ASN A 454 -20.69 16.90 -32.78
C ASN A 454 -21.60 16.52 -31.59
N PRO A 455 -21.11 16.53 -30.33
CA PRO A 455 -21.96 16.33 -29.17
C PRO A 455 -22.45 17.66 -28.54
N GLU A 456 -22.51 18.77 -29.30
CA GLU A 456 -22.99 20.06 -28.81
C GLU A 456 -23.97 20.75 -29.80
N SER A 457 -25.00 20.05 -30.25
CA SER A 457 -26.12 20.66 -31.00
C SER A 457 -27.46 19.98 -30.78
N GLU A 458 -27.78 19.61 -29.54
CA GLU A 458 -29.16 19.53 -29.06
C GLU A 458 -29.21 20.26 -27.70
N GLY A 459 -29.73 21.48 -27.75
CA GLY A 459 -29.82 22.44 -26.66
C GLY A 459 -30.25 23.79 -27.21
#